data_AF-A0A9Q3JRK0-F1
#
_entry.id   AF-A0A9Q3JRK0-F1
#
_cell.length_a   1.000
_cell.length_b   1.000
_cell.length_c   1.000
_cell.angle_alpha   90.00
_cell.angle_beta   90.00
_cell.angle_gamma   90.00
#
_symmetry.space_group_name_H-M   'P 1'
#
loop_
_entity.id
_entity.type
_entity.pdbx_description
1 polymer ?
#
loop_
_entity_poly.entity_id
_entity_poly.type
_entity_poly.pdbx_seq_one_letter_code
_entity_poly.pdbx_strand_id
1 'polypeptide(L)'
;MGVQVEDAVDYLRRTEPDLAGYAPMRIDASNECTISPDILLGLFKDITHYQPDLCLLMSSATMNAASFGEYFNYAPIFNIPARMPPVNILHTPPTEANHMHAAVHTT
;
A
#
# COMPACT_ATOMS: atom_id res chain seq x y z
N MET A 1 17.72 0.54 6.48
CA MET A 1 17.24 1.91 6.22
C MET A 1 16.08 1.77 5.26
N GLY A 2 14.89 1.58 5.82
CA GLY A 2 13.68 1.31 5.04
C GLY A 2 13.30 2.58 4.28
N VAL A 3 13.04 2.43 2.99
CA VAL A 3 12.48 3.49 2.16
C VAL A 3 11.05 3.66 2.65
N GLN A 4 10.77 4.81 3.25
CA GLN A 4 9.48 5.09 3.86
C GLN A 4 8.70 6.03 2.91
N VAL A 5 7.40 6.14 3.09
CA VAL A 5 6.50 6.90 2.19
C VAL A 5 6.89 8.39 2.07
N GLU A 6 7.70 8.91 2.99
CA GLU A 6 8.36 10.21 2.89
C GLU A 6 9.19 10.34 1.61
N ASP A 7 9.82 9.25 1.13
CA ASP A 7 10.62 9.28 -0.10
C ASP A 7 9.74 9.56 -1.35
N ALA A 8 8.49 9.07 -1.36
CA ALA A 8 7.55 9.35 -2.44
C ALA A 8 7.01 10.78 -2.36
N VAL A 9 6.73 11.27 -1.15
CA VAL A 9 6.29 12.65 -0.92
C VAL A 9 7.41 13.65 -1.24
N ASP A 10 8.65 13.34 -0.88
CA ASP A 10 9.82 14.16 -1.18
C ASP A 10 10.18 14.12 -2.68
N TYR A 11 9.98 12.97 -3.33
CA TYR A 11 10.07 12.88 -4.79
C TYR A 11 9.02 13.79 -5.45
N LEU A 12 7.76 13.70 -5.03
CA LEU A 12 6.66 14.52 -5.57
C LEU A 12 6.91 16.02 -5.33
N ARG A 13 7.40 16.40 -4.15
CA ARG A 13 7.84 17.77 -3.85
C ARG A 13 8.98 18.26 -4.73
N ARG A 14 9.90 17.38 -5.11
CA ARG A 14 10.99 17.73 -6.04
C ARG A 14 10.52 17.94 -7.47
N THR A 15 9.50 17.19 -7.91
CA THR A 15 8.93 17.32 -9.25
C THR A 15 7.90 18.43 -9.36
N GLU A 16 7.11 18.68 -8.30
CA GLU A 16 6.08 19.72 -8.23
C GLU A 16 6.16 20.45 -6.87
N PRO A 17 7.00 21.50 -6.76
CA PRO A 17 7.34 22.14 -5.49
C PRO A 17 6.18 22.88 -4.84
N ASP A 18 5.19 23.30 -5.63
CA ASP A 18 4.11 24.14 -5.13
C ASP A 18 3.00 23.31 -4.46
N LEU A 19 2.96 21.98 -4.68
CA LEU A 19 1.94 21.04 -4.14
C LEU A 19 0.49 21.59 -4.25
N ALA A 20 0.25 22.54 -5.15
CA ALA A 20 -0.90 23.46 -5.05
C ALA A 20 -2.24 22.76 -5.35
N GLY A 21 -2.20 21.54 -5.89
CA GLY A 21 -3.34 20.63 -6.08
C GLY A 21 -3.29 19.36 -5.21
N TYR A 22 -2.39 19.31 -4.21
CA TYR A 22 -2.26 18.18 -3.29
C TYR A 22 -2.70 18.62 -1.90
N ALA A 23 -4.01 18.67 -1.64
CA ALA A 23 -4.49 18.51 -0.27
C ALA A 23 -4.38 17.01 0.06
N PRO A 24 -3.35 16.55 0.80
CA PRO A 24 -2.98 15.14 0.78
C PRO A 24 -3.92 14.36 1.68
N MET A 25 -4.92 13.71 1.09
CA MET A 25 -5.68 12.68 1.76
C MET A 25 -4.91 11.37 1.59
N ARG A 26 -4.20 10.95 2.65
CA ARG A 26 -3.39 9.73 2.65
C ARG A 26 -4.22 8.57 3.17
N ILE A 27 -4.25 7.49 2.40
CA ILE A 27 -4.84 6.22 2.83
C ILE A 27 -3.73 5.19 2.86
N ASP A 28 -3.52 4.61 4.04
CA ASP A 28 -2.72 3.42 4.19
C ASP A 28 -3.67 2.22 4.23
N ALA A 29 -3.50 1.29 3.30
CA ALA A 29 -4.24 0.03 3.30
C ALA A 29 -3.70 -0.85 4.43
N SER A 30 -4.03 -0.48 5.67
CA SER A 30 -3.82 -1.33 6.85
C SER A 30 -4.80 -2.50 6.76
N ASN A 31 -4.27 -3.72 6.90
CA ASN A 31 -5.04 -4.96 6.93
C ASN A 31 -5.94 -5.09 8.18
N GLU A 32 -5.95 -4.08 9.06
CA GLU A 32 -6.70 -4.05 10.33
C GLU A 32 -7.94 -3.13 10.29
N CYS A 33 -8.31 -2.60 9.10
CA CYS A 33 -9.46 -1.71 8.97
C CYS A 33 -10.80 -2.42 9.24
N THR A 34 -11.62 -1.82 10.12
CA THR A 34 -12.99 -2.27 10.46
C THR A 34 -14.01 -2.04 9.34
N ILE A 35 -13.71 -1.13 8.41
CA ILE A 35 -14.52 -0.82 7.22
C ILE A 35 -13.86 -1.43 5.99
N SER A 36 -14.67 -1.96 5.08
CA SER A 36 -14.17 -2.55 3.83
C SER A 36 -13.44 -1.50 3.00
N PRO A 37 -12.20 -1.78 2.54
CA PRO A 37 -11.47 -0.93 1.61
C PRO A 37 -12.26 -0.58 0.35
N ASP A 38 -13.10 -1.49 -0.14
CA ASP A 38 -13.91 -1.26 -1.36
C ASP A 38 -14.90 -0.10 -1.21
N ILE A 39 -15.48 0.05 -0.01
CA ILE A 39 -16.43 1.14 0.28
C ILE A 39 -15.68 2.47 0.28
N LEU A 40 -14.50 2.52 0.89
CA LEU A 40 -13.66 3.71 0.91
C LEU A 40 -13.26 4.12 -0.51
N LEU A 41 -12.89 3.17 -1.35
CA LEU A 41 -12.51 3.45 -2.74
C LEU A 41 -13.64 4.04 -3.56
N GLY A 42 -14.87 3.56 -3.36
CA GLY A 42 -16.07 4.18 -3.95
C GLY A 42 -16.24 5.64 -3.52
N LEU A 43 -16.17 5.91 -2.21
CA LEU A 43 -16.29 7.27 -1.69
C LEU A 43 -15.19 8.20 -2.22
N PHE A 44 -13.95 7.72 -2.27
CA PHE A 44 -12.84 8.52 -2.79
C PHE A 44 -12.94 8.76 -4.28
N LYS A 45 -13.46 7.81 -5.05
CA LYS A 45 -13.74 8.02 -6.48
C LYS A 45 -14.74 9.16 -6.67
N ASP A 46 -15.80 9.19 -5.87
CA ASP A 46 -16.79 10.27 -5.93
C ASP A 46 -16.16 11.61 -5.54
N ILE A 47 -15.42 11.67 -4.42
CA ILE A 47 -14.79 12.91 -3.94
C ILE A 47 -13.77 13.44 -4.97
N THR A 48 -12.92 12.59 -5.54
CA THR A 48 -11.95 12.98 -6.58
C THR A 48 -12.62 13.46 -7.86
N HIS A 49 -13.86 13.03 -8.12
CA HIS A 49 -14.65 13.55 -9.24
C HIS A 49 -15.23 14.94 -8.96
N TYR A 50 -15.75 15.17 -7.76
CA TYR A 50 -16.35 16.45 -7.35
C TYR A 50 -15.31 17.54 -7.06
N GLN A 51 -14.13 17.16 -6.57
CA GLN A 51 -13.06 18.06 -6.22
C GLN A 51 -11.80 17.68 -7.02
N PRO A 52 -11.68 18.15 -8.27
CA PRO A 52 -10.55 17.82 -9.14
C PRO A 52 -9.21 18.34 -8.61
N ASP A 53 -9.23 19.34 -7.73
CA ASP A 53 -8.04 19.87 -7.04
C ASP A 53 -7.60 19.00 -5.84
N LEU A 54 -8.28 17.87 -5.58
CA LEU A 54 -7.88 16.93 -4.54
C LEU A 54 -6.91 15.89 -5.11
N CYS A 55 -5.68 15.86 -4.59
CA CYS A 55 -4.80 14.73 -4.84
C CYS A 55 -4.95 13.63 -3.78
N LEU A 56 -5.22 12.43 -4.26
CA LEU A 56 -5.31 11.20 -3.46
C LEU A 56 -4.02 10.38 -3.59
N LEU A 57 -3.38 10.07 -2.47
CA LEU A 57 -2.24 9.14 -2.42
C LEU A 57 -2.64 7.87 -1.68
N MET A 58 -2.62 6.74 -2.39
CA MET A 58 -2.89 5.42 -1.83
C MET A 58 -1.61 4.58 -1.84
N SER A 59 -1.30 3.98 -0.69
CA SER A 59 -0.21 3.02 -0.55
C SER A 59 -0.78 1.66 -0.17
N SER A 60 -0.25 0.58 -0.78
CA SER A 60 -0.60 -0.79 -0.40
C SER A 60 0.56 -1.74 -0.66
N ALA A 61 0.70 -2.73 0.23
CA ALA A 61 1.73 -3.77 0.13
C ALA A 61 1.31 -5.00 -0.67
N THR A 62 0.00 -5.24 -0.84
CA THR A 62 -0.54 -6.51 -1.37
C THR A 62 -1.46 -6.32 -2.58
N MET A 63 -1.82 -5.08 -2.90
CA MET A 63 -2.90 -4.76 -3.82
C MET A 63 -2.39 -4.53 -5.24
N ASN A 64 -3.16 -4.95 -6.25
CA ASN A 64 -2.77 -4.82 -7.65
C ASN A 64 -2.87 -3.35 -8.10
N ALA A 65 -1.72 -2.67 -8.18
CA ALA A 65 -1.64 -1.28 -8.59
C ALA A 65 -2.24 -1.00 -9.99
N ALA A 66 -2.18 -1.96 -10.92
CA ALA A 66 -2.71 -1.77 -12.28
C ALA A 66 -4.23 -1.63 -12.28
N SER A 67 -4.94 -2.49 -11.56
CA SER A 67 -6.41 -2.42 -11.43
C SER A 67 -6.86 -1.11 -10.77
N PHE A 68 -6.06 -0.58 -9.86
CA PHE A 68 -6.32 0.71 -9.21
C PHE A 68 -6.06 1.89 -10.12
N GLY A 69 -4.98 1.84 -10.91
CA GLY A 69 -4.72 2.83 -11.95
C GLY A 69 -5.93 2.96 -12.88
N GLU A 70 -6.43 1.85 -13.41
CA GLU A 70 -7.63 1.81 -14.26
C GLU A 70 -8.86 2.39 -13.55
N TYR A 71 -9.12 1.98 -12.30
CA TYR A 71 -10.26 2.47 -11.53
C TYR A 71 -10.21 3.99 -11.29
N PHE A 72 -9.03 4.56 -11.05
CA PHE A 72 -8.82 6.01 -10.86
C PHE A 72 -8.45 6.75 -12.16
N ASN A 73 -9.10 6.43 -13.29
CA ASN A 73 -8.92 7.13 -14.58
C ASN A 73 -7.47 7.08 -15.10
N TYR A 74 -6.84 5.90 -15.04
CA TYR A 74 -5.44 5.68 -15.42
C TYR A 74 -4.46 6.51 -14.58
N ALA A 75 -4.71 6.56 -13.27
CA ALA A 75 -3.84 7.26 -12.33
C ALA A 75 -2.38 6.75 -12.41
N PRO A 76 -1.39 7.63 -12.25
CA PRO A 76 0.01 7.25 -12.30
C PRO A 76 0.35 6.27 -11.16
N ILE A 77 1.08 5.22 -11.51
CA ILE A 77 1.50 4.18 -10.57
C ILE A 77 2.97 4.38 -10.21
N PHE A 78 3.26 4.48 -8.92
CA PHE A 78 4.63 4.54 -8.41
C PHE A 78 4.95 3.23 -7.68
N ASN A 79 5.94 2.49 -8.17
CA ASN A 79 6.39 1.25 -7.56
C ASN A 79 7.67 1.47 -6.77
N ILE A 80 7.61 1.23 -5.46
CA ILE A 80 8.76 1.35 -4.57
C ILE A 80 9.32 -0.05 -4.34
N PRO A 81 10.51 -0.39 -4.89
CA PRO A 81 11.06 -1.72 -4.73
C PRO A 81 11.43 -1.97 -3.27
N ALA A 82 10.79 -2.98 -2.65
CA ALA A 82 11.18 -3.44 -1.34
C ALA A 82 12.58 -4.07 -1.39
N ARG A 83 13.48 -3.61 -0.52
CA ARG A 83 14.75 -4.29 -0.28
C ARG A 83 14.54 -5.33 0.82
N MET A 84 14.25 -6.56 0.41
CA MET A 84 14.19 -7.70 1.34
C MET A 84 15.54 -8.42 1.34
N PRO A 85 16.22 -8.54 2.50
CA PRO A 85 17.39 -9.40 2.61
C PRO A 85 17.00 -10.86 2.31
N PRO A 86 17.93 -11.70 1.84
CA PRO A 86 17.64 -13.11 1.60
C PRO A 86 17.20 -13.78 2.90
N VAL A 87 16.05 -14.46 2.86
CA VAL A 87 15.51 -15.25 3.96
C VAL A 87 15.54 -16.73 3.57
N ASN A 88 15.92 -17.59 4.51
CA ASN A 88 15.84 -19.04 4.30
C ASN A 88 14.44 -19.53 4.68
N ILE A 89 13.77 -20.16 3.72
CA ILE A 89 12.47 -20.79 3.95
C ILE A 89 12.72 -22.26 4.26
N LEU A 90 12.36 -22.67 5.47
CA LEU A 90 12.45 -24.06 5.93
C LEU A 90 11.03 -24.64 5.97
N HIS A 91 10.84 -25.79 5.31
CA HIS A 91 9.57 -26.51 5.32
C HIS A 91 9.68 -27.73 6.23
N THR A 92 8.76 -27.86 7.17
CA THR A 92 8.59 -29.10 7.93
C THR A 92 7.89 -30.15 7.07
N PRO A 93 8.17 -31.45 7.28
CA PRO A 93 7.43 -32.51 6.62
C PRO A 93 5.93 -32.40 6.95
N PRO A 94 5.04 -32.80 6.02
CA PRO A 94 3.61 -32.65 6.21
C PRO A 94 3.16 -33.66 7.27
N THR A 95 3.04 -33.21 8.53
CA THR A 95 2.10 -33.63 9.59
C THR A 95 2.72 -33.33 10.96
N GLU A 96 2.75 -32.06 11.36
CA GLU A 96 2.84 -31.68 12.78
C GLU A 96 1.40 -31.40 13.23
N ALA A 97 0.73 -32.39 13.84
CA ALA A 97 -0.67 -32.26 14.27
C ALA A 97 -0.87 -31.16 15.33
N ASN A 98 0.22 -30.75 15.99
CA ASN A 98 0.22 -29.71 16.99
C ASN A 98 1.21 -28.59 16.62
N HIS A 99 0.76 -27.68 15.75
CA HIS A 99 1.53 -26.53 15.29
C HIS A 99 2.07 -25.64 16.44
N MET A 100 1.34 -25.56 17.57
CA MET A 100 1.76 -24.78 18.73
C MET A 100 2.97 -25.40 19.42
N HIS A 101 3.00 -26.73 19.55
CA HIS A 101 4.15 -27.44 20.10
C HIS A 101 5.36 -27.34 19.17
N ALA A 102 5.16 -27.54 17.86
CA ALA A 102 6.21 -27.41 16.85
C ALA A 102 6.89 -26.03 16.87
N ALA A 103 6.10 -24.96 17.04
CA ALA A 103 6.61 -23.58 17.07
C ALA A 103 7.56 -23.31 18.23
N VAL A 104 7.31 -23.89 19.41
CA VAL A 104 8.19 -23.73 20.59
C VAL A 104 9.52 -24.49 20.42
N HIS A 105 9.53 -25.54 19.61
CA HIS A 105 10.70 -26.39 19.37
C HIS A 105 11.48 -26.05 18.10
N THR A 106 11.04 -25.05 17.32
CA THR A 106 11.75 -24.61 16.12
C THR A 106 12.94 -23.73 16.54
N THR A 107 14.16 -24.11 16.13
CA THR A 107 15.41 -23.37 16.37
C THR A 107 16.08 -22.98 15.07
#